data_AF-A0A1X1QPK0-F1
#
_entry.id   AF-A0A1X1QPK0-F1
#
_cell.length_a   1.000
_cell.length_b   1.000
_cell.length_c   1.000
_cell.angle_alpha   90.00
_cell.angle_beta   90.00
_cell.angle_gamma   90.00
#
_symmetry.space_group_name_H-M   'P 1'
#
loop_
_entity.id
_entity.type
_entity.pdbx_description
1 polymer ?
#
loop_
_entity_poly.entity_id
_entity_poly.type
_entity_poly.pdbx_seq_one_letter_code
_entity_poly.pdbx_strand_id
1 'polypeptide(L)'
;MSESFTRFLIQFRAEQITDFFVISIIVIAVVTVVLARMGRSKAFVRYAPSLLTSLGILGTFTGIVIGLYFFNPANIDESIPKLLNGLKTAFMTSLVGIGVALIVKVMLTHPFETANASEGVEDVDASDLLKAINSQSEHLVNLHAAIAGDETSSLTGQIKLLRSDSNENAKTLINEQRSSLEALSKIETLSSEQKDSFNRFSEKLWVQMQDFADMLSRSATETVIEALKEVISDFNKNLTEQFGENFKELNSAVLKLVEWQEGYRIQLEQMAAQYAQGVEAITKTEVSVEHISRESEKIPATMSELKTIIEVNQHQLSELSSHLEAFKAVRDKAVEAVPEIHAQIDKTVTDLNSAVEGASEHYKVMLDKSSDYLNSHNERSEALLKRLSVTSEQGLDRLKEGFDEGANSVAAGLADSADSVRKVIQEGAAEFEDKVSGVHANLITASDHLAVNSENIRVALSESVDDIQSKLSVTLSDMDERSKSIIGSFEETGKSLLQQNSLVLQETTQGIEEMRKQLQSSIENTLGQQAGVTESVVQGMAEQMTMSLQRTEDHINKQLTAMDEALEKELGQVLSVMGQHLTSITQKFTSDYKVLTDNMHQVVGESGRFDN
;
A
#
# COMPACT_ATOMS: atom_id res chain seq x y z
N MET A 1 9.62 11.18 -56.03
CA MET A 1 10.83 10.89 -56.83
C MET A 1 11.82 10.15 -55.94
N SER A 2 12.39 9.06 -56.44
CA SER A 2 12.90 7.90 -55.70
C SER A 2 13.97 8.20 -54.64
N GLU A 3 13.88 7.56 -53.47
CA GLU A 3 14.97 7.50 -52.47
C GLU A 3 16.34 7.15 -53.08
N SER A 4 16.37 6.40 -54.19
CA SER A 4 17.59 6.08 -54.93
C SER A 4 18.32 7.32 -55.49
N PHE A 5 17.58 8.33 -55.94
CA PHE A 5 18.14 9.59 -56.46
C PHE A 5 18.68 10.47 -55.32
N THR A 6 17.95 10.49 -54.21
CA THR A 6 18.38 11.17 -52.98
C THR A 6 19.64 10.51 -52.41
N ARG A 7 19.70 9.17 -52.31
CA ARG A 7 20.92 8.43 -51.87
C ARG A 7 22.12 8.67 -52.78
N PHE A 8 21.91 8.76 -54.09
CA PHE A 8 22.98 9.09 -55.05
C PHE A 8 23.53 10.50 -54.83
N LEU A 9 22.66 11.50 -54.58
CA LEU A 9 23.08 12.87 -54.31
C LEU A 9 23.79 13.04 -52.96
N ILE A 10 23.47 12.21 -51.96
CA ILE A 10 24.05 12.30 -50.59
C ILE A 10 25.45 11.68 -50.49
N GLN A 11 25.85 10.83 -51.45
CA GLN A 11 27.19 10.22 -51.45
C GLN A 11 28.31 11.24 -51.74
N PHE A 12 27.96 12.39 -52.33
CA PHE A 12 28.91 13.45 -52.69
C PHE A 12 28.74 14.67 -51.77
N ARG A 13 29.86 15.31 -51.42
CA ARG A 13 29.81 16.60 -50.70
C ARG A 13 29.28 17.69 -51.64
N ALA A 14 28.58 18.70 -51.09
CA ALA A 14 28.05 19.83 -51.85
C ALA A 14 29.11 20.50 -52.76
N GLU A 15 30.35 20.60 -52.28
CA GLU A 15 31.50 21.12 -53.03
C GLU A 15 31.81 20.30 -54.29
N GLN A 16 31.74 18.97 -54.23
CA GLN A 16 32.05 18.09 -55.36
C GLN A 16 31.01 18.21 -56.48
N ILE A 17 29.75 18.42 -56.13
CA ILE A 17 28.67 18.61 -57.11
C ILE A 17 28.78 19.99 -57.76
N THR A 18 29.12 21.02 -56.98
CA THR A 18 29.42 22.36 -57.50
C THR A 18 30.58 22.32 -58.49
N ASP A 19 31.67 21.64 -58.17
CA ASP A 19 32.83 21.49 -59.07
C ASP A 19 32.44 20.76 -60.36
N PHE A 20 31.63 19.70 -60.27
CA PHE A 20 31.12 19.00 -61.45
C PHE A 20 30.32 19.92 -62.38
N PHE A 21 29.42 20.75 -61.84
CA PHE A 21 28.64 21.69 -62.64
C PHE A 21 29.50 22.80 -63.23
N VAL A 22 30.45 23.35 -62.47
CA VAL A 22 31.37 24.39 -62.96
C VAL A 22 32.25 23.86 -64.09
N ILE A 23 32.82 22.66 -63.94
CA ILE A 23 33.62 22.02 -65.00
C ILE A 23 32.76 21.76 -66.23
N SER A 24 31.53 21.27 -66.06
CA SER A 24 30.60 21.03 -67.17
C SER A 24 30.26 22.32 -67.92
N ILE A 25 30.00 23.43 -67.20
CA ILE A 25 29.78 24.77 -67.78
C ILE A 25 30.99 25.21 -68.60
N ILE A 26 32.21 25.06 -68.07
CA ILE A 26 33.44 25.45 -68.78
C ILE A 26 33.65 24.60 -70.03
N VAL A 27 33.47 23.28 -69.95
CA VAL A 27 33.61 22.37 -71.09
C VAL A 27 32.62 22.73 -72.20
N ILE A 28 31.35 22.95 -71.86
CA ILE A 28 30.32 23.34 -72.81
C ILE A 28 30.63 24.70 -73.44
N ALA A 29 31.13 25.66 -72.67
CA ALA A 29 31.54 26.96 -73.19
C ALA A 29 32.70 26.86 -74.17
N VAL A 30 33.75 26.07 -73.85
CA VAL A 30 34.88 25.83 -74.76
C VAL A 30 34.42 25.13 -76.04
N VAL A 31 33.61 24.08 -75.94
CA VAL A 31 33.04 23.37 -77.10
C VAL A 31 32.21 24.33 -77.96
N THR A 32 31.43 25.22 -77.34
CA THR A 32 30.63 26.23 -78.04
C THR A 32 31.52 27.20 -78.83
N VAL A 33 32.59 27.71 -78.22
CA VAL A 33 33.54 28.63 -78.87
C VAL A 33 34.29 27.93 -80.02
N VAL A 34 34.72 26.68 -79.84
CA VAL A 34 35.39 25.88 -80.88
C VAL A 34 34.43 25.61 -82.06
N LEU A 35 33.19 25.20 -81.80
CA LEU A 35 32.18 24.97 -82.83
C LEU A 35 31.79 26.25 -83.57
N ALA A 36 31.70 27.38 -82.86
CA ALA A 36 31.47 28.70 -83.45
C ALA A 36 32.61 29.08 -84.40
N ARG A 37 33.87 28.86 -84.00
CA ARG A 37 35.06 29.16 -84.83
C ARG A 37 35.22 28.22 -86.02
N MET A 38 34.76 26.97 -85.91
CA MET A 38 34.75 25.99 -87.01
C MET A 38 33.53 26.09 -87.93
N GLY A 39 32.58 27.00 -87.66
CA GLY A 39 31.38 27.22 -88.47
C GLY A 39 30.39 26.05 -88.50
N ARG A 40 30.51 25.06 -87.60
CA ARG A 40 29.67 23.85 -87.54
C ARG A 40 28.60 23.98 -86.44
N SER A 41 27.44 23.35 -86.66
CA SER A 41 26.32 23.28 -85.69
C SER A 41 25.81 24.64 -85.18
N LYS A 42 25.46 25.57 -86.08
CA LYS A 42 24.94 26.92 -85.77
C LYS A 42 23.75 26.92 -84.80
N ALA A 43 22.90 25.88 -84.82
CA ALA A 43 21.78 25.72 -83.89
C ALA A 43 22.24 25.53 -82.44
N PHE A 44 23.28 24.71 -82.20
CA PHE A 44 23.84 24.48 -80.87
C PHE A 44 24.50 25.75 -80.32
N VAL A 45 25.27 26.44 -81.17
CA VAL A 45 25.96 27.69 -80.81
C VAL A 45 24.96 28.79 -80.39
N ARG A 46 23.82 28.93 -81.07
CA ARG A 46 22.79 29.91 -80.71
C ARG A 46 22.07 29.55 -79.40
N TYR A 47 21.93 28.27 -79.09
CA TYR A 47 21.25 27.79 -77.88
C TYR A 47 22.17 27.70 -76.64
N ALA A 48 23.49 27.62 -76.84
CA ALA A 48 24.48 27.40 -75.79
C ALA A 48 24.44 28.41 -74.63
N PRO A 49 24.28 29.73 -74.83
CA PRO A 49 24.14 30.67 -73.70
C PRO A 49 22.92 30.38 -72.81
N SER A 50 21.80 29.96 -73.41
CA SER A 50 20.62 29.55 -72.63
C SER A 50 20.91 28.26 -71.84
N LEU A 51 21.58 27.29 -72.47
CA LEU A 51 21.91 26.01 -71.84
C LEU A 51 22.90 26.18 -70.68
N LEU A 52 23.89 27.06 -70.80
CA LEU A 52 24.85 27.41 -69.74
C LEU A 52 24.13 28.04 -68.52
N THR A 53 23.20 28.96 -68.76
CA THR A 53 22.37 29.56 -67.70
C THR A 53 21.46 28.51 -67.03
N SER A 54 20.79 27.67 -67.82
CA SER A 54 19.95 26.59 -67.28
C SER A 54 20.76 25.57 -66.47
N LEU A 55 21.99 25.25 -66.88
CA LEU A 55 22.89 24.36 -66.10
C LEU A 55 23.30 25.00 -64.77
N GLY A 56 23.55 26.32 -64.75
CA GLY A 56 23.83 27.08 -63.52
C GLY A 56 22.63 27.12 -62.56
N ILE A 57 21.42 27.29 -63.10
CA ILE A 57 20.17 27.23 -62.30
C ILE A 57 19.98 25.81 -61.72
N LEU A 58 20.20 24.77 -62.52
CA LEU A 58 20.10 23.37 -62.07
C LEU A 58 21.11 23.05 -60.96
N GLY A 59 22.35 23.52 -61.09
CA GLY A 59 23.37 23.40 -60.04
C GLY A 59 22.95 24.07 -58.72
N THR A 60 22.30 25.23 -58.82
CA THR A 60 21.82 25.99 -57.66
C THR A 60 20.72 25.23 -56.91
N PHE A 61 19.71 24.73 -57.62
CA PHE A 61 18.65 23.92 -57.01
C PHE A 61 19.19 22.64 -56.39
N THR A 62 20.16 21.98 -57.05
CA THR A 62 20.79 20.76 -56.52
C THR A 62 21.56 21.05 -55.22
N GLY A 63 22.31 22.17 -55.15
CA GLY A 63 23.04 22.57 -53.95
C GLY A 63 22.13 22.94 -52.76
N ILE A 64 21.01 23.62 -53.02
CA ILE A 64 20.02 23.97 -51.98
C ILE A 64 19.36 22.70 -51.41
N VAL A 65 18.99 21.75 -52.26
CA VAL A 65 18.39 20.47 -51.82
C VAL A 65 19.34 19.70 -50.90
N ILE A 66 20.64 19.68 -51.20
CA ILE A 66 21.64 19.04 -50.35
C ILE A 66 21.84 19.80 -49.04
N GLY A 67 21.88 21.15 -49.09
CA GLY A 67 21.97 21.98 -47.88
C GLY A 67 20.80 21.77 -46.92
N LEU A 68 19.57 21.66 -47.44
CA LEU A 68 18.37 21.38 -46.65
C LEU A 68 18.32 19.93 -46.14
N TYR A 69 18.90 18.97 -46.87
CA TYR A 69 18.92 17.57 -46.42
C TYR A 69 19.70 17.37 -45.12
N PHE A 70 20.79 18.13 -44.92
CA PHE A 70 21.59 18.09 -43.70
C PHE A 70 21.08 19.03 -42.59
N PHE A 71 19.94 19.68 -42.78
CA PHE A 71 19.34 20.57 -41.79
C PHE A 71 18.52 19.76 -40.78
N ASN A 72 18.93 19.80 -39.50
CA ASN A 72 18.19 19.16 -38.42
C ASN A 72 17.46 20.22 -37.56
N PRO A 73 16.11 20.24 -37.54
CA PRO A 73 15.33 21.17 -36.72
C PRO A 73 15.58 21.05 -35.22
N ALA A 74 16.07 19.90 -34.75
CA ALA A 74 16.37 19.66 -33.35
C ALA A 74 17.73 20.19 -32.90
N ASN A 75 18.63 20.54 -33.84
CA ASN A 75 19.98 21.02 -33.52
C ASN A 75 20.39 22.14 -34.50
N ILE A 76 19.73 23.28 -34.35
CA ILE A 76 19.81 24.42 -35.27
C ILE A 76 21.24 24.98 -35.33
N ASP A 77 21.93 25.07 -34.19
CA ASP A 77 23.27 25.67 -34.09
C ASP A 77 24.31 24.93 -34.95
N GLU A 78 24.24 23.60 -35.03
CA GLU A 78 25.16 22.81 -35.85
C GLU A 78 24.69 22.69 -37.32
N SER A 79 23.40 22.94 -37.57
CA SER A 79 22.77 22.83 -38.89
C SER A 79 22.92 24.09 -39.73
N ILE A 80 22.93 25.28 -39.12
CA ILE A 80 23.07 26.56 -39.82
C ILE A 80 24.39 26.64 -40.62
N PRO A 81 25.58 26.32 -40.07
CA PRO A 81 26.83 26.41 -40.82
C PRO A 81 26.87 25.47 -42.05
N LYS A 82 26.29 24.26 -41.93
CA LYS A 82 26.21 23.29 -43.02
C LYS A 82 25.26 23.74 -44.12
N LEU A 83 24.11 24.30 -43.74
CA LEU A 83 23.15 24.91 -44.67
C LEU A 83 23.75 26.11 -45.40
N LEU A 84 24.43 27.01 -44.68
CA LEU A 84 25.09 28.19 -45.26
C LEU A 84 26.20 27.80 -46.24
N ASN A 85 26.94 26.72 -45.97
CA ASN A 85 27.97 26.26 -46.91
C ASN A 85 27.35 25.69 -48.19
N GLY A 86 26.29 24.86 -48.09
CA GLY A 86 25.56 24.36 -49.26
C GLY A 86 24.88 25.46 -50.09
N LEU A 87 24.38 26.51 -49.42
CA LEU A 87 23.81 27.69 -50.06
C LEU A 87 24.90 28.52 -50.78
N LYS A 88 26.05 28.74 -50.14
CA LYS A 88 27.19 29.47 -50.72
C LYS A 88 27.71 28.79 -51.99
N THR A 89 27.83 27.46 -51.98
CA THR A 89 28.27 26.68 -53.14
C THR A 89 27.21 26.66 -54.25
N ALA A 90 25.91 26.62 -53.90
CA ALA A 90 24.81 26.72 -54.85
C ALA A 90 24.84 28.04 -55.62
N PHE A 91 25.00 29.18 -54.92
CA PHE A 91 25.07 30.50 -55.56
C PHE A 91 26.26 30.65 -56.52
N MET A 92 27.40 30.02 -56.21
CA MET A 92 28.58 30.07 -57.06
C MET A 92 28.33 29.42 -58.44
N THR A 93 27.58 28.32 -58.50
CA THR A 93 27.23 27.67 -59.77
C THR A 93 26.37 28.54 -60.68
N SER A 94 25.41 29.28 -60.10
CA SER A 94 24.58 30.25 -60.84
C SER A 94 25.42 31.41 -61.39
N LEU A 95 26.29 31.97 -60.55
CA LEU A 95 27.14 33.10 -60.91
C LEU A 95 28.08 32.73 -62.06
N VAL A 96 28.69 31.56 -62.01
CA VAL A 96 29.55 31.04 -63.09
C VAL A 96 28.71 30.73 -64.34
N GLY A 97 27.54 30.10 -64.21
CA GLY A 97 26.67 29.79 -65.34
C GLY A 97 26.20 31.02 -66.10
N ILE A 98 25.71 32.04 -65.38
CA ILE A 98 25.27 33.31 -65.96
C ILE A 98 26.45 34.10 -66.51
N GLY A 99 27.57 34.17 -65.77
CA GLY A 99 28.77 34.90 -66.17
C GLY A 99 29.39 34.34 -67.45
N VAL A 100 29.58 33.02 -67.52
CA VAL A 100 30.10 32.35 -68.71
C VAL A 100 29.12 32.44 -69.88
N ALA A 101 27.80 32.31 -69.64
CA ALA A 101 26.78 32.50 -70.68
C ALA A 101 26.83 33.91 -71.28
N LEU A 102 27.03 34.95 -70.45
CA LEU A 102 27.13 36.33 -70.90
C LEU A 102 28.41 36.56 -71.72
N ILE A 103 29.55 36.03 -71.29
CA ILE A 103 30.81 36.07 -72.05
C ILE A 103 30.65 35.39 -73.41
N VAL A 104 30.06 34.19 -73.45
CA VAL A 104 29.79 33.47 -74.70
C VAL A 104 28.83 34.27 -75.59
N LYS A 105 27.77 34.86 -75.02
CA LYS A 105 26.81 35.68 -75.78
C LYS A 105 27.49 36.90 -76.41
N VAL A 106 28.35 37.62 -75.67
CA VAL A 106 29.12 38.77 -76.15
C VAL A 106 30.12 38.38 -77.25
N MET A 107 30.78 37.23 -77.10
CA MET A 107 31.67 36.68 -78.14
C MET A 107 30.91 36.27 -79.40
N LEU A 108 29.68 35.77 -79.28
CA LEU A 108 28.85 35.35 -80.41
C LEU A 108 28.17 36.52 -81.14
N THR A 109 27.85 37.63 -80.45
CA THR A 109 27.30 38.84 -81.09
C THR A 109 28.36 39.70 -81.79
N HIS A 110 29.65 39.38 -81.67
CA HIS A 110 30.71 40.02 -82.45
C HIS A 110 31.21 39.11 -83.57
N PRO A 111 30.64 39.20 -84.79
CA PRO A 111 31.36 38.84 -85.99
C PRO A 111 32.07 40.06 -86.57
N PHE A 112 33.41 39.98 -86.58
CA PHE A 112 34.23 40.50 -87.66
C PHE A 112 33.58 40.06 -89.01
N GLU A 113 33.41 41.01 -89.95
CA GLU A 113 32.90 40.91 -91.33
C GLU A 113 31.38 41.11 -91.64
N THR A 114 31.11 42.35 -92.09
CA THR A 114 30.23 42.85 -93.19
C THR A 114 29.03 42.04 -93.68
N ALA A 115 27.85 42.65 -93.61
CA ALA A 115 26.85 42.59 -94.69
C ALA A 115 25.97 43.86 -94.66
N ASN A 116 25.98 44.57 -95.79
CA ASN A 116 25.25 45.78 -96.08
C ASN A 116 23.73 45.55 -96.11
N ALA A 117 22.96 46.46 -95.53
CA ALA A 117 21.60 46.77 -95.97
C ALA A 117 21.41 48.29 -95.82
N SER A 118 21.53 48.99 -96.95
CA SER A 118 21.10 50.36 -97.11
C SER A 118 19.58 50.39 -97.27
N GLU A 119 18.86 51.01 -96.35
CA GLU A 119 17.54 51.56 -96.65
C GLU A 119 17.71 53.05 -96.90
N GLY A 120 17.52 53.41 -98.17
CA GLY A 120 17.41 54.79 -98.60
C GLY A 120 16.10 55.39 -98.08
N VAL A 121 16.17 56.67 -97.76
CA VAL A 121 15.03 57.53 -97.49
C VAL A 121 14.12 57.52 -98.73
N GLU A 122 12.95 56.90 -98.63
CA GLU A 122 11.84 57.09 -99.58
C GLU A 122 11.22 58.47 -99.33
N ASP A 123 10.98 59.22 -100.42
CA ASP A 123 10.18 60.44 -100.40
C ASP A 123 8.80 60.13 -99.79
N VAL A 124 8.45 60.86 -98.73
CA VAL A 124 7.17 60.74 -98.05
C VAL A 124 6.06 61.29 -98.94
N ASP A 125 5.21 60.41 -99.47
CA ASP A 125 3.99 60.78 -100.20
C ASP A 125 2.85 61.12 -99.21
N ALA A 126 1.90 61.96 -99.63
CA ALA A 126 0.74 62.34 -98.82
C ALA A 126 -0.12 61.13 -98.38
N SER A 127 -0.04 60.00 -99.09
CA SER A 127 -0.71 58.75 -98.70
C SER A 127 -0.09 58.07 -97.47
N ASP A 128 1.21 58.27 -97.21
CA ASP A 128 1.88 57.72 -96.03
C ASP A 128 1.64 58.57 -94.78
N LEU A 129 1.47 59.89 -94.94
CA LEU A 129 0.93 60.78 -93.91
C LEU A 129 -0.50 60.40 -93.52
N LEU A 130 -1.38 60.13 -94.49
CA LEU A 130 -2.75 59.69 -94.22
C LEU A 130 -2.78 58.33 -93.49
N LYS A 131 -1.91 57.39 -93.86
CA LYS A 131 -1.76 56.11 -93.15
C LYS A 131 -1.26 56.31 -91.71
N ALA A 132 -0.28 57.19 -91.49
CA ALA A 132 0.23 57.50 -90.15
C ALA A 132 -0.86 58.13 -89.27
N ILE A 133 -1.66 59.06 -89.80
CA ILE A 133 -2.79 59.69 -89.07
C ILE A 133 -3.88 58.66 -88.74
N ASN A 134 -4.23 57.78 -89.69
CA ASN A 134 -5.22 56.73 -89.46
C ASN A 134 -4.73 55.69 -88.43
N SER A 135 -3.45 55.29 -88.51
CA SER A 135 -2.81 54.44 -87.51
C SER A 135 -2.77 55.10 -86.14
N GLN A 136 -2.48 56.39 -86.06
CA GLN A 136 -2.49 57.15 -84.80
C GLN A 136 -3.91 57.26 -84.21
N SER A 137 -4.92 57.45 -85.05
CA SER A 137 -6.33 57.43 -84.64
C SER A 137 -6.73 56.07 -84.06
N GLU A 138 -6.32 54.98 -84.72
CA GLU A 138 -6.55 53.61 -84.23
C GLU A 138 -5.86 53.35 -82.88
N HIS A 139 -4.62 53.81 -82.71
CA HIS A 139 -3.91 53.71 -81.43
C HIS A 139 -4.59 54.54 -80.33
N LEU A 140 -5.14 55.72 -80.64
CA LEU A 140 -5.90 56.55 -79.68
C LEU A 140 -7.23 55.90 -79.28
N VAL A 141 -7.93 55.25 -80.20
CA VAL A 141 -9.15 54.48 -79.90
C VAL A 141 -8.83 53.30 -78.98
N ASN A 142 -7.75 52.58 -79.26
CA ASN A 142 -7.29 51.47 -78.41
C ASN A 142 -6.83 51.96 -77.02
N LEU A 143 -6.18 53.13 -76.94
CA LEU A 143 -5.81 53.75 -75.67
C LEU A 143 -7.06 54.16 -74.87
N HIS A 144 -8.05 54.78 -75.52
CA HIS A 144 -9.32 55.12 -74.89
C HIS A 144 -10.04 53.86 -74.38
N ALA A 145 -10.06 52.78 -75.15
CA ALA A 145 -10.64 51.49 -74.73
C ALA A 145 -9.89 50.89 -73.51
N ALA A 146 -8.55 50.98 -73.50
CA ALA A 146 -7.74 50.53 -72.36
C ALA A 146 -7.91 51.40 -71.10
N ILE A 147 -8.38 52.65 -71.23
CA ILE A 147 -8.57 53.57 -70.12
C ILE A 147 -10.02 53.53 -69.61
N ALA A 148 -10.98 53.72 -70.50
CA ALA A 148 -12.39 53.98 -70.21
C ALA A 148 -13.32 52.77 -70.51
N GLY A 149 -12.78 51.65 -71.01
CA GLY A 149 -13.57 50.43 -71.20
C GLY A 149 -14.15 49.92 -69.87
N ASP A 150 -15.29 49.25 -69.90
CA ASP A 150 -15.88 48.60 -68.71
C ASP A 150 -15.34 47.17 -68.48
N GLU A 151 -14.42 46.72 -69.34
CA GLU A 151 -13.75 45.43 -69.23
C GLU A 151 -12.68 45.42 -68.14
N THR A 152 -12.38 44.24 -67.60
CA THR A 152 -11.35 44.02 -66.57
C THR A 152 -9.92 44.30 -67.05
N SER A 153 -9.74 44.36 -68.37
CA SER A 153 -8.49 44.75 -69.03
C SER A 153 -8.24 46.26 -68.99
N SER A 154 -9.28 47.08 -68.72
CA SER A 154 -9.15 48.52 -68.65
C SER A 154 -8.68 49.01 -67.27
N LEU A 155 -8.11 50.21 -67.23
CA LEU A 155 -7.71 50.86 -65.98
C LEU A 155 -8.92 51.16 -65.08
N THR A 156 -10.05 51.56 -65.66
CA THR A 156 -11.29 51.78 -64.89
C THR A 156 -11.82 50.47 -64.29
N GLY A 157 -11.75 49.36 -65.03
CA GLY A 157 -12.08 48.03 -64.56
C GLY A 157 -11.16 47.57 -63.42
N GLN A 158 -9.84 47.78 -63.55
CA GLN A 158 -8.85 47.46 -62.52
C GLN A 158 -9.03 48.31 -61.24
N ILE A 159 -9.36 49.60 -61.36
CA ILE A 159 -9.68 50.45 -60.20
C ILE A 159 -10.96 49.96 -59.50
N LYS A 160 -11.98 49.57 -60.27
CA LYS A 160 -13.23 49.02 -59.73
C LYS A 160 -12.98 47.70 -58.99
N LEU A 161 -12.15 46.82 -59.54
CA LEU A 161 -11.73 45.58 -58.89
C LEU A 161 -10.89 45.86 -57.64
N LEU A 162 -9.89 46.74 -57.69
CA LEU A 162 -9.09 47.11 -56.52
C LEU A 162 -9.95 47.68 -55.38
N ARG A 163 -10.94 48.52 -55.70
CA ARG A 163 -11.90 49.04 -54.70
C ARG A 163 -12.81 47.93 -54.16
N SER A 164 -13.25 47.00 -55.02
CA SER A 164 -14.06 45.85 -54.61
C SER A 164 -13.27 44.92 -53.69
N ASP A 165 -12.08 44.49 -54.11
CA ASP A 165 -11.18 43.62 -53.34
C ASP A 165 -10.78 44.28 -52.02
N SER A 166 -10.48 45.58 -52.02
CA SER A 166 -10.16 46.29 -50.78
C SER A 166 -11.37 46.32 -49.83
N ASN A 167 -12.58 46.52 -50.34
CA ASN A 167 -13.79 46.53 -49.52
C ASN A 167 -14.14 45.13 -49.01
N GLU A 168 -13.93 44.08 -49.81
CA GLU A 168 -14.13 42.69 -49.42
C GLU A 168 -13.09 42.22 -48.40
N ASN A 169 -11.83 42.60 -48.56
CA ASN A 169 -10.79 42.40 -47.56
C ASN A 169 -11.12 43.10 -46.24
N ALA A 170 -11.56 44.36 -46.29
CA ALA A 170 -12.00 45.10 -45.10
C ALA A 170 -13.16 44.37 -44.40
N LYS A 171 -14.13 43.87 -45.16
CA LYS A 171 -15.28 43.12 -44.63
C LYS A 171 -14.87 41.79 -44.00
N THR A 172 -13.92 41.09 -44.60
CA THR A 172 -13.38 39.82 -44.08
C THR A 172 -12.61 40.06 -42.79
N LEU A 173 -11.75 41.08 -42.75
CA LEU A 173 -11.01 41.47 -41.56
C LEU A 173 -11.96 41.80 -40.39
N ILE A 174 -13.00 42.61 -40.65
CA ILE A 174 -14.03 42.95 -39.66
C ILE A 174 -14.73 41.69 -39.12
N ASN A 175 -15.06 40.73 -39.99
CA ASN A 175 -15.74 39.51 -39.58
C ASN A 175 -14.85 38.58 -38.74
N GLU A 176 -13.60 38.34 -39.15
CA GLU A 176 -12.65 37.53 -38.37
C GLU A 176 -12.40 38.16 -37.00
N GLN A 177 -12.21 39.47 -36.95
CA GLN A 177 -11.94 40.18 -35.70
C GLN A 177 -13.18 40.28 -34.81
N ARG A 178 -14.39 40.38 -35.39
CA ARG A 178 -15.66 40.26 -34.65
C ARG A 178 -15.80 38.89 -33.99
N SER A 179 -15.45 37.81 -34.68
CA SER A 179 -15.47 36.47 -34.10
C SER A 179 -14.49 36.34 -32.91
N SER A 180 -13.34 37.02 -32.99
CA SER A 180 -12.39 37.10 -31.87
C SER A 180 -12.95 37.91 -30.69
N LEU A 181 -13.67 39.00 -30.95
CA LEU A 181 -14.35 39.78 -29.90
C LEU A 181 -15.47 38.97 -29.22
N GLU A 182 -16.23 38.18 -29.98
CA GLU A 182 -17.23 37.27 -29.43
C GLU A 182 -16.57 36.18 -28.55
N ALA A 183 -15.44 35.63 -28.97
CA ALA A 183 -14.66 34.68 -28.17
C ALA A 183 -14.18 35.32 -26.85
N LEU A 184 -13.65 36.54 -26.89
CA LEU A 184 -13.25 37.28 -25.68
C LEU A 184 -14.43 37.53 -24.73
N SER A 185 -15.60 37.91 -25.25
CA SER A 185 -16.80 38.08 -24.41
C SER A 185 -17.28 36.76 -23.76
N LYS A 186 -17.07 35.63 -24.44
CA LYS A 186 -17.36 34.31 -23.88
C LYS A 186 -16.42 33.97 -22.73
N ILE A 187 -15.13 34.28 -22.89
CA ILE A 187 -14.13 34.06 -21.83
C ILE A 187 -14.45 34.96 -20.63
N GLU A 188 -14.84 36.23 -20.86
CA GLU A 188 -15.29 37.14 -19.80
C GLU A 188 -16.48 36.58 -19.01
N THR A 189 -17.49 36.06 -19.72
CA THR A 189 -18.67 35.42 -19.10
C THR A 189 -18.27 34.18 -18.29
N LEU A 190 -17.45 33.30 -18.88
CA LEU A 190 -16.99 32.07 -18.23
C LEU A 190 -16.14 32.37 -16.99
N SER A 191 -15.30 33.40 -17.04
CA SER A 191 -14.51 33.89 -15.91
C SER A 191 -15.41 34.37 -14.76
N SER A 192 -16.48 35.10 -15.08
CA SER A 192 -17.48 35.53 -14.09
C SER A 192 -18.22 34.35 -13.46
N GLU A 193 -18.67 33.38 -14.26
CA GLU A 193 -19.35 32.17 -13.76
C GLU A 193 -18.41 31.32 -12.89
N GLN A 194 -17.15 31.20 -13.28
CA GLN A 194 -16.13 30.50 -12.50
C GLN A 194 -15.93 31.18 -11.14
N LYS A 195 -15.93 32.52 -11.08
CA LYS A 195 -15.83 33.29 -9.84
C LYS A 195 -16.95 32.93 -8.86
N ASP A 196 -18.18 32.95 -9.35
CA ASP A 196 -19.37 32.65 -8.54
C ASP A 196 -19.38 31.19 -8.08
N SER A 197 -19.02 30.26 -8.96
CA SER A 197 -18.91 28.84 -8.61
C SER A 197 -17.85 28.59 -7.53
N PHE A 198 -16.69 29.26 -7.64
CA PHE A 198 -15.61 29.12 -6.67
C PHE A 198 -15.99 29.69 -5.29
N ASN A 199 -16.66 30.84 -5.25
CA ASN A 199 -17.16 31.44 -4.01
C ASN A 199 -18.14 30.48 -3.29
N ARG A 200 -19.09 29.89 -4.03
CA ARG A 200 -20.04 28.91 -3.48
C ARG A 200 -19.36 27.65 -2.98
N PHE A 201 -18.39 27.12 -3.73
CA PHE A 201 -17.59 25.97 -3.30
C PHE A 201 -16.86 26.29 -1.99
N SER A 202 -16.21 27.44 -1.90
CA SER A 202 -15.46 27.84 -0.72
C SER A 202 -16.35 28.03 0.50
N GLU A 203 -17.54 28.62 0.35
CA GLU A 203 -18.51 28.78 1.44
C GLU A 203 -18.99 27.42 1.95
N LYS A 204 -19.31 26.50 1.03
CA LYS A 204 -19.74 25.14 1.39
C LYS A 204 -18.64 24.33 2.06
N LEU A 205 -17.40 24.42 1.57
CA LEU A 205 -16.23 23.79 2.19
C LEU A 205 -16.05 24.29 3.62
N TRP A 206 -16.21 25.58 3.84
CA TRP A 206 -16.12 26.20 5.15
C TRP A 206 -17.13 25.65 6.15
N VAL A 207 -18.41 25.60 5.76
CA VAL A 207 -19.48 25.02 6.60
C VAL A 207 -19.16 23.56 6.95
N GLN A 208 -18.75 22.75 5.97
CA GLN A 208 -18.39 21.35 6.19
C GLN A 208 -17.19 21.18 7.14
N MET A 209 -16.18 22.04 7.03
CA MET A 209 -15.02 22.01 7.93
C MET A 209 -15.38 22.42 9.36
N GLN A 210 -16.28 23.39 9.53
CA GLN A 210 -16.76 23.80 10.84
C GLN A 210 -17.68 22.73 11.47
N ASP A 211 -18.51 22.06 10.68
CA ASP A 211 -19.31 20.93 11.17
C ASP A 211 -18.41 19.77 11.62
N PHE A 212 -17.35 19.47 10.85
CA PHE A 212 -16.37 18.45 11.21
C PHE A 212 -15.60 18.78 12.49
N ALA A 213 -15.25 20.06 12.66
CA ALA A 213 -14.64 20.59 13.88
C ALA A 213 -15.50 20.36 15.12
N ASP A 214 -16.77 20.76 15.05
CA ASP A 214 -17.71 20.63 16.15
C ASP A 214 -17.96 19.15 16.50
N MET A 215 -18.00 18.27 15.49
CA MET A 215 -18.13 16.83 15.69
C MET A 215 -16.92 16.22 16.39
N LEU A 216 -15.69 16.59 15.99
CA LEU A 216 -14.47 16.12 16.66
C LEU A 216 -14.38 16.60 18.11
N SER A 217 -14.79 17.84 18.38
CA SER A 217 -14.75 18.41 19.74
C SER A 217 -15.76 17.72 20.68
N ARG A 218 -16.97 17.38 20.20
CA ARG A 218 -18.03 16.75 21.01
C ARG A 218 -17.99 15.23 21.09
N SER A 219 -17.68 14.51 20.01
CA SER A 219 -18.12 13.11 19.85
C SER A 219 -17.16 12.04 20.38
N ALA A 220 -15.88 12.33 20.53
CA ALA A 220 -14.89 11.34 20.96
C ALA A 220 -14.49 11.45 22.44
N THR A 221 -14.82 12.60 23.06
CA THR A 221 -14.21 13.09 24.29
C THR A 221 -15.05 12.70 25.52
N GLU A 222 -16.33 13.08 25.54
CA GLU A 222 -17.20 12.88 26.70
C GLU A 222 -17.75 11.45 26.77
N THR A 223 -18.24 10.91 25.66
CA THR A 223 -18.85 9.57 25.61
C THR A 223 -17.87 8.46 25.97
N VAL A 224 -16.60 8.60 25.56
CA VAL A 224 -15.56 7.61 25.89
C VAL A 224 -15.15 7.72 27.35
N ILE A 225 -14.97 8.94 27.88
CA ILE A 225 -14.65 9.16 29.30
C ILE A 225 -15.78 8.64 30.19
N GLU A 226 -17.04 8.97 29.88
CA GLU A 226 -18.21 8.55 30.68
C GLU A 226 -18.35 7.02 30.69
N ALA A 227 -18.20 6.38 29.52
CA ALA A 227 -18.25 4.91 29.42
C ALA A 227 -17.10 4.23 30.16
N LEU A 228 -15.87 4.76 30.10
CA LEU A 228 -14.73 4.23 30.87
C LEU A 228 -14.98 4.36 32.37
N LYS A 229 -15.50 5.52 32.80
CA LYS A 229 -15.81 5.81 34.21
C LYS A 229 -16.90 4.89 34.76
N GLU A 230 -17.92 4.60 33.95
CA GLU A 230 -18.99 3.65 34.29
C GLU A 230 -18.43 2.22 34.42
N VAL A 231 -17.63 1.75 33.46
CA VAL A 231 -16.99 0.43 33.51
C VAL A 231 -16.06 0.28 34.72
N ILE A 232 -15.29 1.32 35.03
CA ILE A 232 -14.40 1.36 36.20
C ILE A 232 -15.22 1.31 37.50
N SER A 233 -16.30 2.08 37.58
CA SER A 233 -17.20 2.10 38.74
C SER A 233 -17.83 0.73 38.96
N ASP A 234 -18.33 0.10 37.89
CA ASP A 234 -18.91 -1.24 37.94
C ASP A 234 -17.87 -2.31 38.30
N PHE A 235 -16.64 -2.19 37.81
CA PHE A 235 -15.54 -3.08 38.17
C PHE A 235 -15.18 -2.95 39.66
N ASN A 236 -15.03 -1.72 40.17
CA ASN A 236 -14.73 -1.46 41.59
C ASN A 236 -15.86 -1.96 42.51
N LYS A 237 -17.11 -1.78 42.10
CA LYS A 237 -18.26 -2.29 42.84
C LYS A 237 -18.25 -3.83 42.90
N ASN A 238 -18.04 -4.48 41.75
CA ASN A 238 -17.95 -5.94 41.69
C ASN A 238 -16.75 -6.50 42.46
N LEU A 239 -15.60 -5.81 42.46
CA LEU A 239 -14.42 -6.24 43.21
C LEU A 239 -14.71 -6.22 44.72
N THR A 240 -15.43 -5.19 45.19
CA THR A 240 -15.82 -5.05 46.60
C THR A 240 -16.89 -6.07 47.01
N GLU A 241 -17.93 -6.28 46.20
CA GLU A 241 -19.01 -7.22 46.51
C GLU A 241 -18.57 -8.69 46.38
N GLN A 242 -18.02 -9.11 45.24
CA GLN A 242 -17.77 -10.53 44.98
C GLN A 242 -16.52 -11.09 45.65
N PHE A 243 -15.44 -10.31 45.76
CA PHE A 243 -14.26 -10.78 46.49
C PHE A 243 -14.43 -10.61 48.00
N GLY A 244 -15.11 -9.55 48.45
CA GLY A 244 -15.43 -9.36 49.87
C GLY A 244 -16.29 -10.49 50.46
N GLU A 245 -17.36 -10.90 49.77
CA GLU A 245 -18.20 -12.02 50.18
C GLU A 245 -17.42 -13.36 50.18
N ASN A 246 -16.58 -13.61 49.16
CA ASN A 246 -15.75 -14.81 49.11
C ASN A 246 -14.72 -14.88 50.26
N PHE A 247 -14.10 -13.76 50.65
CA PHE A 247 -13.20 -13.72 51.81
C PHE A 247 -13.95 -13.94 53.13
N LYS A 248 -15.21 -13.51 53.23
CA LYS A 248 -16.06 -13.73 54.40
C LYS A 248 -16.47 -15.20 54.54
N GLU A 249 -16.83 -15.84 53.44
CA GLU A 249 -17.08 -17.30 53.36
C GLU A 249 -15.82 -18.10 53.72
N LEU A 250 -14.65 -17.71 53.18
CA LEU A 250 -13.36 -18.33 53.50
C LEU A 250 -13.05 -18.22 55.00
N ASN A 251 -13.24 -17.04 55.60
CA ASN A 251 -13.05 -16.84 57.04
C ASN A 251 -14.02 -17.71 57.86
N SER A 252 -15.27 -17.85 57.42
CA SER A 252 -16.24 -18.74 58.07
C SER A 252 -15.83 -20.22 58.01
N ALA A 253 -15.28 -20.67 56.88
CA ALA A 253 -14.77 -22.03 56.73
C ALA A 253 -13.56 -22.31 57.64
N VAL A 254 -12.65 -21.34 57.77
CA VAL A 254 -11.51 -21.43 58.68
C VAL A 254 -11.97 -21.48 60.16
N LEU A 255 -12.96 -20.67 60.55
CA LEU A 255 -13.56 -20.73 61.88
C LEU A 255 -14.18 -22.10 62.21
N LYS A 256 -14.94 -22.68 61.27
CA LYS A 256 -15.52 -24.02 61.43
C LYS A 256 -14.45 -25.11 61.58
N LEU A 257 -13.30 -24.95 60.94
CA LEU A 257 -12.15 -25.84 61.12
C LEU A 257 -11.57 -25.74 62.54
N VAL A 258 -11.49 -24.54 63.11
CA VAL A 258 -11.07 -24.33 64.50
C VAL A 258 -12.06 -24.94 65.49
N GLU A 259 -13.37 -24.77 65.25
CA GLU A 259 -14.41 -25.43 66.07
C GLU A 259 -14.30 -26.96 66.03
N TRP A 260 -14.05 -27.53 64.84
CA TRP A 260 -13.83 -28.97 64.69
C TRP A 260 -12.56 -29.42 65.43
N GLN A 261 -11.47 -28.65 65.37
CA GLN A 261 -10.24 -28.95 66.10
C GLN A 261 -10.46 -28.99 67.61
N GLU A 262 -11.20 -28.02 68.17
CA GLU A 262 -11.52 -28.02 69.60
C GLU A 262 -12.44 -29.19 69.99
N GLY A 263 -13.43 -29.52 69.15
CA GLY A 263 -14.26 -30.71 69.34
C GLY A 263 -13.44 -32.01 69.37
N TYR A 264 -12.45 -32.13 68.49
CA TYR A 264 -11.55 -33.27 68.44
C TYR A 264 -10.63 -33.35 69.66
N ARG A 265 -10.13 -32.21 70.16
CA ARG A 265 -9.37 -32.14 71.42
C ARG A 265 -10.15 -32.71 72.59
N ILE A 266 -11.42 -32.30 72.73
CA ILE A 266 -12.33 -32.80 73.79
C ILE A 266 -12.55 -34.31 73.64
N GLN A 267 -12.71 -34.80 72.41
CA GLN A 267 -12.88 -36.23 72.15
C GLN A 267 -11.65 -37.05 72.55
N LEU A 268 -10.44 -36.56 72.28
CA LEU A 268 -9.19 -37.20 72.72
C LEU A 268 -9.06 -37.22 74.25
N GLU A 269 -9.47 -36.14 74.91
CA GLU A 269 -9.50 -36.06 76.38
C GLU A 269 -10.47 -37.09 76.99
N GLN A 270 -11.66 -37.25 76.40
CA GLN A 270 -12.62 -38.29 76.80
C GLN A 270 -12.08 -39.71 76.54
N MET A 271 -11.42 -39.92 75.40
CA MET A 271 -10.82 -41.20 75.07
C MET A 271 -9.70 -41.57 76.06
N ALA A 272 -8.85 -40.60 76.43
CA ALA A 272 -7.82 -40.79 77.45
C ALA A 272 -8.42 -41.17 78.81
N ALA A 273 -9.53 -40.53 79.21
CA ALA A 273 -10.25 -40.87 80.44
C ALA A 273 -10.83 -42.29 80.41
N GLN A 274 -11.41 -42.73 79.28
CA GLN A 274 -11.91 -44.09 79.12
C GLN A 274 -10.78 -45.13 79.15
N TYR A 275 -9.63 -44.84 78.54
CA TYR A 275 -8.45 -45.70 78.63
C TYR A 275 -7.95 -45.85 80.06
N ALA A 276 -7.92 -44.76 80.84
CA ALA A 276 -7.56 -44.82 82.25
C ALA A 276 -8.49 -45.74 83.06
N GLN A 277 -9.80 -45.70 82.80
CA GLN A 277 -10.77 -46.62 83.41
C GLN A 277 -10.55 -48.08 82.98
N GLY A 278 -10.20 -48.30 81.71
CA GLY A 278 -9.84 -49.63 81.21
C GLY A 278 -8.61 -50.21 81.93
N VAL A 279 -7.58 -49.39 82.14
CA VAL A 279 -6.39 -49.78 82.92
C VAL A 279 -6.77 -50.10 84.36
N GLU A 280 -7.61 -49.29 85.02
CA GLU A 280 -8.07 -49.55 86.39
C GLU A 280 -8.85 -50.87 86.50
N ALA A 281 -9.70 -51.19 85.52
CA ALA A 281 -10.43 -52.45 85.47
C ALA A 281 -9.49 -53.66 85.34
N ILE A 282 -8.42 -53.54 84.56
CA ILE A 282 -7.38 -54.57 84.45
C ILE A 282 -6.64 -54.74 85.78
N THR A 283 -6.28 -53.66 86.47
CA THR A 283 -5.68 -53.72 87.82
C THR A 283 -6.61 -54.37 88.85
N LYS A 284 -7.92 -54.09 88.80
CA LYS A 284 -8.89 -54.79 89.67
C LYS A 284 -8.99 -56.29 89.35
N THR A 285 -8.81 -56.65 88.08
CA THR A 285 -8.77 -58.04 87.64
C THR A 285 -7.53 -58.75 88.18
N GLU A 286 -6.36 -58.09 88.15
CA GLU A 286 -5.12 -58.57 88.77
C GLU A 286 -5.34 -58.91 90.26
N VAL A 287 -5.88 -57.97 91.04
CA VAL A 287 -6.18 -58.18 92.48
C VAL A 287 -7.17 -59.33 92.70
N SER A 288 -8.16 -59.49 91.82
CA SER A 288 -9.13 -60.58 91.92
C SER A 288 -8.48 -61.94 91.63
N VAL A 289 -7.55 -61.99 90.68
CA VAL A 289 -6.77 -63.20 90.36
C VAL A 289 -5.82 -63.55 91.51
N GLU A 290 -5.18 -62.57 92.14
CA GLU A 290 -4.39 -62.74 93.36
C GLU A 290 -5.24 -63.33 94.50
N HIS A 291 -6.47 -62.82 94.68
CA HIS A 291 -7.39 -63.34 95.68
C HIS A 291 -7.78 -64.80 95.43
N ILE A 292 -8.03 -65.19 94.17
CA ILE A 292 -8.31 -66.58 93.78
C ILE A 292 -7.11 -67.47 94.07
N SER A 293 -5.89 -67.02 93.76
CA SER A 293 -4.65 -67.73 94.06
C SER A 293 -4.53 -68.02 95.57
N ARG A 294 -4.74 -66.99 96.40
CA ARG A 294 -4.69 -67.12 97.88
C ARG A 294 -5.76 -68.06 98.45
N GLU A 295 -6.99 -68.02 97.95
CA GLU A 295 -8.02 -68.97 98.42
C GLU A 295 -7.75 -70.40 97.94
N SER A 296 -7.13 -70.57 96.77
CA SER A 296 -6.72 -71.89 96.25
C SER A 296 -5.62 -72.52 97.11
N GLU A 297 -4.79 -71.72 97.79
CA GLU A 297 -3.75 -72.17 98.74
C GLU A 297 -4.32 -72.89 99.99
N LYS A 298 -5.62 -72.75 100.28
CA LYS A 298 -6.28 -73.45 101.39
C LYS A 298 -6.68 -74.88 101.07
N ILE A 299 -6.81 -75.24 99.79
CA ILE A 299 -7.21 -76.59 99.34
C ILE A 299 -6.22 -77.68 99.82
N PRO A 300 -4.89 -77.49 99.74
CA PRO A 300 -3.92 -78.44 100.28
C PRO A 300 -4.09 -78.71 101.78
N ALA A 301 -4.38 -77.67 102.57
CA ALA A 301 -4.61 -77.82 104.01
C ALA A 301 -5.83 -78.71 104.28
N THR A 302 -6.92 -78.52 103.52
CA THR A 302 -8.12 -79.38 103.62
C THR A 302 -7.84 -80.82 103.19
N MET A 303 -6.98 -81.02 102.19
CA MET A 303 -6.56 -82.37 101.76
C MET A 303 -5.69 -83.08 102.80
N SER A 304 -4.89 -82.34 103.58
CA SER A 304 -4.13 -82.90 104.71
C SER A 304 -5.03 -83.35 105.86
N GLU A 305 -6.11 -82.62 106.13
CA GLU A 305 -7.13 -83.06 107.09
C GLU A 305 -7.83 -84.34 106.62
N LEU A 306 -8.14 -84.44 105.32
CA LEU A 306 -8.71 -85.66 104.73
C LEU A 306 -7.80 -86.87 104.88
N LYS A 307 -6.47 -86.70 104.71
CA LYS A 307 -5.48 -87.76 104.98
C LYS A 307 -5.60 -88.29 106.42
N THR A 308 -5.74 -87.39 107.39
CA THR A 308 -5.89 -87.75 108.81
C THR A 308 -7.16 -88.58 109.04
N ILE A 309 -8.27 -88.22 108.41
CA ILE A 309 -9.53 -88.98 108.48
C ILE A 309 -9.35 -90.39 107.91
N ILE A 310 -8.63 -90.53 106.79
CA ILE A 310 -8.36 -91.83 106.16
C ILE A 310 -7.50 -92.72 107.08
N GLU A 311 -6.46 -92.17 107.72
CA GLU A 311 -5.61 -92.90 108.68
C GLU A 311 -6.41 -93.43 109.88
N VAL A 312 -7.29 -92.59 110.46
CA VAL A 312 -8.17 -92.99 111.57
C VAL A 312 -9.14 -94.09 111.13
N ASN A 313 -9.71 -93.99 109.93
CA ASN A 313 -10.62 -95.03 109.41
C ASN A 313 -9.89 -96.38 109.24
N GLN A 314 -8.64 -96.36 108.76
CA GLN A 314 -7.82 -97.57 108.65
C GLN A 314 -7.53 -98.19 110.03
N HIS A 315 -7.29 -97.35 111.04
CA HIS A 315 -7.12 -97.82 112.41
C HIS A 315 -8.41 -98.47 112.96
N GLN A 316 -9.58 -97.88 112.70
CA GLN A 316 -10.87 -98.47 113.07
C GLN A 316 -11.14 -99.82 112.38
N LEU A 317 -10.76 -99.95 111.09
CA LEU A 317 -10.81 -101.24 110.37
C LEU A 317 -9.91 -102.30 111.05
N SER A 318 -8.73 -101.90 111.53
CA SER A 318 -7.84 -102.79 112.28
C SER A 318 -8.44 -103.22 113.63
N GLU A 319 -9.08 -102.32 114.37
CA GLU A 319 -9.78 -102.70 115.61
C GLU A 319 -10.97 -103.63 115.34
N LEU A 320 -11.74 -103.39 114.27
CA LEU A 320 -12.82 -104.27 113.85
C LEU A 320 -12.32 -105.70 113.58
N SER A 321 -11.14 -105.82 112.96
CA SER A 321 -10.46 -107.10 112.75
C SER A 321 -10.10 -107.77 114.08
N SER A 322 -9.58 -107.01 115.05
CA SER A 322 -9.28 -107.52 116.40
C SER A 322 -10.54 -107.97 117.15
N HIS A 323 -11.65 -107.26 117.00
CA HIS A 323 -12.94 -107.68 117.56
C HIS A 323 -13.48 -108.97 116.95
N LEU A 324 -13.30 -109.18 115.64
CA LEU A 324 -13.62 -110.45 114.98
C LEU A 324 -12.75 -111.60 115.52
N GLU A 325 -11.49 -111.33 115.85
CA GLU A 325 -10.57 -112.29 116.46
C GLU A 325 -10.92 -112.60 117.93
N ALA A 326 -11.39 -111.62 118.69
CA ALA A 326 -11.97 -111.84 120.02
C ALA A 326 -13.28 -112.66 119.95
N PHE A 327 -14.11 -112.44 118.93
CA PHE A 327 -15.33 -113.24 118.69
C PHE A 327 -15.00 -114.71 118.37
N LYS A 328 -13.91 -114.95 117.64
CA LYS A 328 -13.35 -116.29 117.41
C LYS A 328 -12.96 -116.95 118.74
N ALA A 329 -12.32 -116.23 119.65
CA ALA A 329 -11.96 -116.76 120.98
C ALA A 329 -13.18 -117.06 121.87
N VAL A 330 -14.27 -116.30 121.76
CA VAL A 330 -15.54 -116.58 122.46
C VAL A 330 -16.21 -117.84 121.92
N ARG A 331 -16.21 -118.05 120.60
CA ARG A 331 -16.65 -119.30 119.99
C ARG A 331 -15.80 -120.47 120.49
N ASP A 332 -14.48 -120.31 120.52
CA ASP A 332 -13.54 -121.38 120.92
C ASP A 332 -13.78 -121.82 122.37
N LYS A 333 -13.99 -120.89 123.31
CA LYS A 333 -14.34 -121.21 124.71
C LYS A 333 -15.77 -121.72 124.90
N ALA A 334 -16.72 -121.38 124.04
CA ALA A 334 -18.09 -121.91 124.09
C ALA A 334 -18.19 -123.34 123.53
N VAL A 335 -17.31 -123.71 122.58
CA VAL A 335 -17.19 -125.06 122.02
C VAL A 335 -16.44 -126.01 122.98
N GLU A 336 -15.53 -125.49 123.81
CA GLU A 336 -14.80 -126.24 124.85
C GLU A 336 -15.62 -126.59 126.10
N ALA A 337 -16.78 -125.95 126.34
CA ALA A 337 -17.61 -126.17 127.54
C ALA A 337 -18.68 -127.28 127.40
N VAL A 338 -18.90 -127.80 126.19
CA VAL A 338 -19.85 -128.88 125.88
C VAL A 338 -19.30 -130.31 126.12
N PRO A 339 -17.98 -130.60 125.93
CA PRO A 339 -17.38 -131.92 126.16
C PRO A 339 -17.37 -132.38 127.62
N GLU A 340 -17.30 -131.49 128.61
CA GLU A 340 -17.40 -131.86 130.04
C GLU A 340 -18.79 -132.39 130.43
N ILE A 341 -19.85 -131.96 129.74
CA ILE A 341 -21.21 -132.47 129.98
C ILE A 341 -21.41 -133.83 129.27
N HIS A 342 -20.75 -134.06 128.12
CA HIS A 342 -20.87 -135.28 127.31
C HIS A 342 -19.98 -136.45 127.79
N ALA A 343 -18.82 -136.20 128.38
CA ALA A 343 -17.99 -137.24 129.00
C ALA A 343 -18.74 -138.02 130.10
N GLN A 344 -19.80 -137.43 130.68
CA GLN A 344 -20.66 -138.05 131.68
C GLN A 344 -21.86 -138.82 131.08
N ILE A 345 -22.19 -138.61 129.80
CA ILE A 345 -23.07 -139.50 129.01
C ILE A 345 -22.26 -140.60 128.29
N ASP A 346 -20.93 -140.40 128.28
CA ASP A 346 -19.98 -141.45 128.65
C ASP A 346 -19.95 -142.56 127.58
N LYS A 347 -19.33 -143.69 127.87
CA LYS A 347 -20.05 -144.98 128.00
C LYS A 347 -21.30 -145.33 127.19
N THR A 348 -22.03 -144.44 126.54
CA THR A 348 -22.96 -144.74 125.45
C THR A 348 -22.27 -144.91 124.10
N VAL A 349 -21.06 -145.45 124.18
CA VAL A 349 -20.71 -146.57 123.34
C VAL A 349 -20.27 -146.15 121.96
N THR A 350 -19.10 -145.50 121.89
CA THR A 350 -18.03 -146.10 121.05
C THR A 350 -18.44 -146.22 119.58
N ASP A 351 -19.44 -145.42 119.20
CA ASP A 351 -20.30 -145.72 118.09
C ASP A 351 -19.66 -144.99 116.94
N LEU A 352 -18.78 -145.77 116.38
CA LEU A 352 -19.03 -146.19 115.01
C LEU A 352 -18.39 -145.26 113.99
N ASN A 353 -17.15 -144.89 114.30
CA ASN A 353 -15.99 -145.41 113.56
C ASN A 353 -15.95 -145.20 112.03
N SER A 354 -16.73 -144.29 111.44
CA SER A 354 -16.85 -144.29 109.97
C SER A 354 -16.92 -142.91 109.30
N ALA A 355 -16.91 -141.82 110.05
CA ALA A 355 -17.25 -140.53 109.46
C ALA A 355 -16.13 -139.50 109.61
N VAL A 356 -15.37 -139.36 108.51
CA VAL A 356 -14.71 -138.11 108.07
C VAL A 356 -13.25 -137.92 108.48
N GLU A 357 -12.47 -138.99 108.28
CA GLU A 357 -11.03 -139.07 108.05
C GLU A 357 -10.51 -138.22 106.84
N GLY A 358 -11.18 -137.10 106.49
CA GLY A 358 -10.85 -136.25 105.33
C GLY A 358 -10.96 -134.73 105.56
N ALA A 359 -11.45 -134.25 106.70
CA ALA A 359 -11.64 -132.80 106.93
C ALA A 359 -10.41 -132.09 107.52
N SER A 360 -9.41 -132.82 108.04
CA SER A 360 -8.31 -132.24 108.82
C SER A 360 -7.11 -131.73 107.99
N GLU A 361 -6.92 -132.20 106.75
CA GLU A 361 -5.78 -131.79 105.92
C GLU A 361 -5.97 -130.40 105.28
N HIS A 362 -7.21 -130.02 104.91
CA HIS A 362 -7.50 -128.78 104.17
C HIS A 362 -7.35 -127.50 105.02
N TYR A 363 -7.63 -127.57 106.32
CA TYR A 363 -7.56 -126.40 107.21
C TYR A 363 -6.14 -125.94 107.53
N LYS A 364 -5.16 -126.85 107.45
CA LYS A 364 -3.76 -126.52 107.71
C LYS A 364 -3.13 -125.70 106.57
N VAL A 365 -3.54 -125.96 105.33
CA VAL A 365 -3.05 -125.23 104.13
C VAL A 365 -3.69 -123.84 103.99
N MET A 366 -4.93 -123.66 104.46
CA MET A 366 -5.62 -122.36 104.36
C MET A 366 -5.10 -121.33 105.36
N LEU A 367 -4.61 -121.76 106.53
CA LEU A 367 -4.12 -120.86 107.58
C LEU A 367 -2.73 -120.27 107.26
N ASP A 368 -1.82 -121.03 106.65
CA ASP A 368 -0.50 -120.51 106.25
C ASP A 368 -0.61 -119.42 105.15
N LYS A 369 -1.48 -119.61 104.15
CA LYS A 369 -1.66 -118.63 103.07
C LYS A 369 -2.28 -117.29 103.50
N SER A 370 -3.03 -117.27 104.61
CA SER A 370 -3.69 -116.04 105.07
C SER A 370 -2.72 -115.10 105.79
N SER A 371 -1.69 -115.62 106.44
CA SER A 371 -0.70 -114.81 107.16
C SER A 371 0.27 -114.10 106.19
N ASP A 372 0.71 -114.81 105.15
CA ASP A 372 1.57 -114.24 104.09
C ASP A 372 0.87 -113.12 103.30
N TYR A 373 -0.44 -113.26 103.05
CA TYR A 373 -1.21 -112.24 102.33
C TYR A 373 -1.34 -110.93 103.13
N LEU A 374 -1.60 -111.01 104.44
CA LEU A 374 -1.76 -109.84 105.31
C LEU A 374 -0.47 -109.02 105.46
N ASN A 375 0.68 -109.69 105.63
CA ASN A 375 1.96 -108.99 105.70
C ASN A 375 2.33 -108.31 104.37
N SER A 376 2.09 -108.99 103.24
CA SER A 376 2.36 -108.40 101.92
C SER A 376 1.47 -107.18 101.60
N HIS A 377 0.24 -107.16 102.13
CA HIS A 377 -0.69 -106.06 101.94
C HIS A 377 -0.29 -104.82 102.75
N ASN A 378 0.22 -105.02 103.97
CA ASN A 378 0.65 -103.92 104.83
C ASN A 378 1.88 -103.18 104.26
N GLU A 379 2.91 -103.91 103.83
CA GLU A 379 4.10 -103.30 103.21
C GLU A 379 3.78 -102.54 101.92
N ARG A 380 2.87 -103.07 101.09
CA ARG A 380 2.44 -102.39 99.85
C ARG A 380 1.67 -101.10 100.13
N SER A 381 0.83 -101.09 101.16
CA SER A 381 0.06 -99.90 101.55
C SER A 381 0.97 -98.79 102.05
N GLU A 382 1.94 -99.11 102.91
CA GLU A 382 2.91 -98.16 103.45
C GLU A 382 3.81 -97.56 102.35
N ALA A 383 4.26 -98.39 101.40
CA ALA A 383 5.04 -97.94 100.24
C ALA A 383 4.25 -97.00 99.31
N LEU A 384 2.95 -97.26 99.11
CA LEU A 384 2.09 -96.42 98.26
C LEU A 384 1.89 -95.02 98.88
N LEU A 385 1.63 -94.96 100.20
CA LEU A 385 1.45 -93.70 100.94
C LEU A 385 2.70 -92.82 100.88
N LYS A 386 3.88 -93.41 101.03
CA LYS A 386 5.16 -92.68 100.97
C LYS A 386 5.40 -92.08 99.58
N ARG A 387 5.06 -92.81 98.52
CA ARG A 387 5.21 -92.35 97.12
C ARG A 387 4.23 -91.24 96.76
N LEU A 388 2.99 -91.33 97.24
CA LEU A 388 1.97 -90.28 97.08
C LEU A 388 2.40 -88.96 97.75
N SER A 389 2.94 -89.03 98.97
CA SER A 389 3.42 -87.85 99.70
C SER A 389 4.50 -87.10 98.93
N VAL A 390 5.58 -87.80 98.52
CA VAL A 390 6.73 -87.17 97.83
C VAL A 390 6.32 -86.60 96.48
N THR A 391 5.47 -87.30 95.72
CA THR A 391 5.05 -86.84 94.38
C THR A 391 4.13 -85.61 94.48
N SER A 392 3.29 -85.53 95.51
CA SER A 392 2.40 -84.39 95.72
C SER A 392 3.18 -83.14 96.16
N GLU A 393 4.21 -83.30 96.98
CA GLU A 393 5.08 -82.21 97.45
C GLU A 393 5.87 -81.60 96.27
N GLN A 394 6.48 -82.44 95.42
CA GLN A 394 7.19 -81.99 94.22
C GLN A 394 6.27 -81.35 93.16
N GLY A 395 5.02 -81.79 93.07
CA GLY A 395 4.02 -81.18 92.19
C GLY A 395 3.60 -79.79 92.66
N LEU A 396 3.52 -79.58 93.98
CA LEU A 396 3.18 -78.29 94.59
C LEU A 396 4.25 -77.23 94.35
N ASP A 397 5.52 -77.57 94.58
CA ASP A 397 6.62 -76.61 94.44
C ASP A 397 6.73 -76.11 92.99
N ARG A 398 6.57 -77.01 92.01
CA ARG A 398 6.58 -76.64 90.58
C ARG A 398 5.40 -75.79 90.16
N LEU A 399 4.21 -76.02 90.72
CA LEU A 399 3.05 -75.19 90.44
C LEU A 399 3.21 -73.79 91.02
N LYS A 400 3.78 -73.67 92.22
CA LYS A 400 4.06 -72.40 92.87
C LYS A 400 5.08 -71.57 92.09
N GLU A 401 6.22 -72.17 91.72
CA GLU A 401 7.22 -71.50 90.87
C GLU A 401 6.64 -71.06 89.52
N GLY A 402 5.88 -71.93 88.85
CA GLY A 402 5.29 -71.61 87.55
C GLY A 402 4.23 -70.50 87.58
N PHE A 403 3.44 -70.42 88.65
CA PHE A 403 2.47 -69.34 88.84
C PHE A 403 3.14 -68.01 89.19
N ASP A 404 4.14 -68.03 90.07
CA ASP A 404 4.87 -66.81 90.46
C ASP A 404 5.67 -66.22 89.28
N GLU A 405 6.34 -67.05 88.47
CA GLU A 405 7.03 -66.59 87.25
C GLU A 405 6.03 -66.05 86.21
N GLY A 406 4.93 -66.77 85.98
CA GLY A 406 3.90 -66.36 85.01
C GLY A 406 3.23 -65.04 85.39
N ALA A 407 2.82 -64.89 86.65
CA ALA A 407 2.19 -63.68 87.15
C ALA A 407 3.13 -62.47 87.09
N ASN A 408 4.39 -62.63 87.52
CA ASN A 408 5.37 -61.55 87.47
C ASN A 408 5.73 -61.16 86.04
N SER A 409 5.86 -62.12 85.11
CA SER A 409 6.15 -61.82 83.70
C SER A 409 4.99 -61.08 83.03
N VAL A 410 3.74 -61.45 83.33
CA VAL A 410 2.55 -60.78 82.79
C VAL A 410 2.41 -59.38 83.39
N ALA A 411 2.59 -59.22 84.69
CA ALA A 411 2.56 -57.92 85.36
C ALA A 411 3.63 -56.97 84.81
N ALA A 412 4.87 -57.45 84.65
CA ALA A 412 5.96 -56.68 84.06
C ALA A 412 5.67 -56.30 82.59
N GLY A 413 5.18 -57.23 81.78
CA GLY A 413 4.85 -56.98 80.37
C GLY A 413 3.68 -55.99 80.20
N LEU A 414 2.66 -56.05 81.05
CA LEU A 414 1.56 -55.09 81.05
C LEU A 414 2.01 -53.70 81.51
N ALA A 415 2.86 -53.62 82.54
CA ALA A 415 3.38 -52.35 83.03
C ALA A 415 4.24 -51.64 81.98
N ASP A 416 5.13 -52.37 81.30
CA ASP A 416 5.98 -51.83 80.24
C ASP A 416 5.15 -51.39 79.02
N SER A 417 4.13 -52.17 78.66
CA SER A 417 3.20 -51.81 77.58
C SER A 417 2.39 -50.56 77.91
N ALA A 418 1.89 -50.45 79.15
CA ALA A 418 1.14 -49.29 79.60
C ALA A 418 2.02 -48.02 79.59
N ASP A 419 3.29 -48.14 79.98
CA ASP A 419 4.21 -47.02 79.97
C ASP A 419 4.60 -46.59 78.55
N SER A 420 4.85 -47.56 77.65
CA SER A 420 5.13 -47.28 76.24
C SER A 420 3.95 -46.61 75.54
N VAL A 421 2.72 -47.06 75.78
CA VAL A 421 1.51 -46.44 75.22
C VAL A 421 1.32 -45.03 75.77
N ARG A 422 1.50 -44.84 77.09
CA ARG A 422 1.44 -43.51 77.72
C ARG A 422 2.43 -42.54 77.08
N LYS A 423 3.68 -42.99 76.89
CA LYS A 423 4.74 -42.17 76.31
C LYS A 423 4.44 -41.79 74.85
N VAL A 424 4.03 -42.74 74.02
CA VAL A 424 3.68 -42.48 72.60
C VAL A 424 2.49 -41.53 72.49
N ILE A 425 1.47 -41.68 73.35
CA ILE A 425 0.31 -40.77 73.36
C ILE A 425 0.73 -39.36 73.81
N GLN A 426 1.57 -39.23 74.84
CA GLN A 426 2.05 -37.92 75.29
C GLN A 426 2.93 -37.22 74.24
N GLU A 427 3.89 -37.94 73.67
CA GLU A 427 4.78 -37.40 72.62
C GLU A 427 3.98 -37.07 71.35
N GLY A 428 3.06 -37.94 70.94
CA GLY A 428 2.19 -37.72 69.79
C GLY A 428 1.21 -36.57 69.98
N ALA A 429 0.64 -36.40 71.19
CA ALA A 429 -0.23 -35.26 71.50
C ALA A 429 0.53 -33.94 71.51
N ALA A 430 1.73 -33.91 72.10
CA ALA A 430 2.58 -32.71 72.13
C ALA A 430 3.06 -32.33 70.72
N GLU A 431 3.48 -33.30 69.91
CA GLU A 431 3.89 -33.04 68.52
C GLU A 431 2.70 -32.58 67.67
N PHE A 432 1.52 -33.19 67.85
CA PHE A 432 0.31 -32.74 67.17
C PHE A 432 -0.08 -31.31 67.54
N GLU A 433 -0.03 -30.95 68.84
CA GLU A 433 -0.30 -29.59 69.31
C GLU A 433 0.67 -28.57 68.68
N ASP A 434 1.97 -28.87 68.67
CA ASP A 434 2.99 -28.00 68.05
C ASP A 434 2.75 -27.84 66.54
N LYS A 435 2.46 -28.94 65.83
CA LYS A 435 2.15 -28.89 64.39
C LYS A 435 0.87 -28.12 64.08
N VAL A 436 -0.19 -28.31 64.87
CA VAL A 436 -1.46 -27.59 64.71
C VAL A 436 -1.27 -26.10 64.98
N SER A 437 -0.55 -25.75 66.04
CA SER A 437 -0.20 -24.36 66.37
C SER A 437 0.63 -23.71 65.25
N GLY A 438 1.62 -24.42 64.73
CA GLY A 438 2.44 -23.95 63.60
C GLY A 438 1.64 -23.77 62.31
N VAL A 439 0.74 -24.70 61.97
CA VAL A 439 -0.17 -24.57 60.81
C VAL A 439 -1.12 -23.38 61.00
N HIS A 440 -1.67 -23.21 62.20
CA HIS A 440 -2.56 -22.09 62.51
C HIS A 440 -1.85 -20.74 62.35
N ALA A 441 -0.63 -20.59 62.90
CA ALA A 441 0.17 -19.39 62.77
C ALA A 441 0.52 -19.08 61.29
N ASN A 442 0.86 -20.11 60.51
CA ASN A 442 1.15 -19.97 59.09
C ASN A 442 -0.10 -19.59 58.27
N LEU A 443 -1.27 -20.13 58.60
CA LEU A 443 -2.54 -19.77 57.95
C LEU A 443 -2.95 -18.33 58.27
N ILE A 444 -2.77 -17.87 59.52
CA ILE A 444 -2.98 -16.47 59.88
C ILE A 444 -2.04 -15.57 59.07
N THR A 445 -0.75 -15.92 59.02
CA THR A 445 0.24 -15.13 58.28
C THR A 445 -0.09 -15.08 56.79
N ALA A 446 -0.51 -16.20 56.19
CA ALA A 446 -0.93 -16.25 54.80
C ALA A 446 -2.21 -15.42 54.56
N SER A 447 -3.16 -15.45 55.48
CA SER A 447 -4.39 -14.65 55.43
C SER A 447 -4.09 -13.14 55.52
N ASP A 448 -3.25 -12.72 56.45
CA ASP A 448 -2.82 -11.33 56.57
C ASP A 448 -2.08 -10.87 55.32
N HIS A 449 -1.19 -11.71 54.78
CA HIS A 449 -0.46 -11.38 53.57
C HIS A 449 -1.40 -11.31 52.35
N LEU A 450 -2.42 -12.16 52.25
CA LEU A 450 -3.46 -12.08 51.22
C LEU A 450 -4.30 -10.81 51.36
N ALA A 451 -4.69 -10.44 52.58
CA ALA A 451 -5.45 -9.22 52.85
C ALA A 451 -4.66 -7.96 52.45
N VAL A 452 -3.39 -7.87 52.88
CA VAL A 452 -2.50 -6.76 52.53
C VAL A 452 -2.27 -6.68 51.02
N ASN A 453 -2.01 -7.82 50.37
CA ASN A 453 -1.75 -7.83 48.94
C ASN A 453 -3.00 -7.49 48.12
N SER A 454 -4.19 -7.92 48.58
CA SER A 454 -5.47 -7.53 47.96
C SER A 454 -5.72 -6.03 48.08
N GLU A 455 -5.40 -5.42 49.23
CA GLU A 455 -5.51 -3.97 49.40
C GLU A 455 -4.51 -3.21 48.51
N ASN A 456 -3.26 -3.69 48.42
CA ASN A 456 -2.25 -3.10 47.53
C ASN A 456 -2.69 -3.17 46.06
N ILE A 457 -3.26 -4.30 45.61
CA ILE A 457 -3.81 -4.43 44.25
C ILE A 457 -4.95 -3.42 44.03
N ARG A 458 -5.86 -3.27 45.01
CA ARG A 458 -6.97 -2.31 44.94
C ARG A 458 -6.45 -0.88 44.78
N VAL A 459 -5.46 -0.49 45.57
CA VAL A 459 -4.84 0.85 45.50
C VAL A 459 -4.12 1.05 44.17
N ALA A 460 -3.26 0.11 43.75
CA ALA A 460 -2.49 0.22 42.51
C ALA A 460 -3.38 0.28 41.26
N LEU A 461 -4.49 -0.47 41.26
CA LEU A 461 -5.47 -0.44 40.18
C LEU A 461 -6.24 0.89 40.16
N SER A 462 -6.62 1.41 41.33
CA SER A 462 -7.25 2.73 41.45
C SER A 462 -6.33 3.84 40.94
N GLU A 463 -5.06 3.84 41.35
CA GLU A 463 -4.08 4.83 40.88
C GLU A 463 -3.83 4.72 39.37
N SER A 464 -3.75 3.49 38.83
CA SER A 464 -3.59 3.28 37.38
C SER A 464 -4.79 3.80 36.59
N VAL A 465 -5.99 3.60 37.11
CA VAL A 465 -7.22 4.12 36.53
C VAL A 465 -7.23 5.65 36.54
N ASP A 466 -6.89 6.27 37.67
CA ASP A 466 -6.82 7.72 37.80
C ASP A 466 -5.75 8.32 36.85
N ASP A 467 -4.59 7.65 36.70
CA ASP A 467 -3.54 8.04 35.75
C ASP A 467 -4.00 7.91 34.29
N ILE A 468 -4.69 6.81 33.94
CA ILE A 468 -5.27 6.63 32.60
C ILE A 468 -6.31 7.71 32.32
N GLN A 469 -7.20 7.99 33.27
CA GLN A 469 -8.22 9.02 33.13
C GLN A 469 -7.58 10.40 32.96
N SER A 470 -6.56 10.72 33.75
CA SER A 470 -5.79 11.96 33.64
C SER A 470 -5.12 12.09 32.27
N LYS A 471 -4.40 11.06 31.81
CA LYS A 471 -3.75 11.05 30.49
C LYS A 471 -4.72 11.12 29.32
N LEU A 472 -5.86 10.42 29.40
CA LEU A 472 -6.91 10.51 28.39
C LEU A 472 -7.48 11.93 28.35
N SER A 473 -7.77 12.54 29.50
CA SER A 473 -8.26 13.91 29.58
C SER A 473 -7.28 14.92 28.98
N VAL A 474 -5.99 14.81 29.28
CA VAL A 474 -4.93 15.64 28.67
C VAL A 474 -4.84 15.41 27.17
N THR A 475 -4.82 14.16 26.71
CA THR A 475 -4.74 13.81 25.27
C THR A 475 -5.94 14.37 24.51
N LEU A 476 -7.12 14.30 25.10
CA LEU A 476 -8.36 14.82 24.54
C LEU A 476 -8.37 16.35 24.48
N SER A 477 -7.86 17.02 25.52
CA SER A 477 -7.65 18.47 25.51
C SER A 477 -6.65 18.89 24.42
N ASP A 478 -5.52 18.19 24.28
CA ASP A 478 -4.54 18.41 23.22
C ASP A 478 -5.13 18.18 21.83
N MET A 479 -6.02 17.19 21.69
CA MET A 479 -6.73 16.91 20.44
C MET A 479 -7.71 18.04 20.08
N ASP A 480 -8.43 18.58 21.05
CA ASP A 480 -9.33 19.73 20.86
C ASP A 480 -8.53 20.99 20.46
N GLU A 481 -7.41 21.25 21.13
CA GLU A 481 -6.53 22.37 20.81
C GLU A 481 -5.90 22.24 19.41
N ARG A 482 -5.42 21.05 19.05
CA ARG A 482 -4.93 20.75 17.69
C ARG A 482 -6.02 20.86 16.65
N SER A 483 -7.24 20.38 16.93
CA SER A 483 -8.38 20.52 16.03
C SER A 483 -8.66 22.00 15.73
N LYS A 484 -8.76 22.83 16.78
CA LYS A 484 -8.91 24.30 16.67
C LYS A 484 -7.80 24.93 15.85
N SER A 485 -6.55 24.53 16.05
CA SER A 485 -5.41 25.02 15.26
C SER A 485 -5.50 24.64 13.78
N ILE A 486 -5.90 23.40 13.47
CA ILE A 486 -6.11 22.94 12.09
C ILE A 486 -7.21 23.76 11.41
N ILE A 487 -8.33 24.01 12.10
CA ILE A 487 -9.44 24.82 11.59
C ILE A 487 -8.98 26.24 11.31
N GLY A 488 -8.26 26.87 12.26
CA GLY A 488 -7.69 28.20 12.07
C GLY A 488 -6.73 28.27 10.88
N SER A 489 -5.91 27.23 10.68
CA SER A 489 -5.00 27.15 9.53
C SER A 489 -5.74 26.98 8.20
N PHE A 490 -6.80 26.15 8.17
CA PHE A 490 -7.66 25.99 7.00
C PHE A 490 -8.48 27.24 6.70
N GLU A 491 -8.94 27.94 7.73
CA GLU A 491 -9.59 29.25 7.64
C GLU A 491 -8.70 30.26 6.92
N GLU A 492 -7.49 30.42 7.43
CA GLU A 492 -6.50 31.37 6.90
C GLU A 492 -6.11 31.00 5.46
N THR A 493 -5.85 29.72 5.22
CA THR A 493 -5.52 29.21 3.88
C THR A 493 -6.69 29.41 2.92
N GLY A 494 -7.92 29.11 3.33
CA GLY A 494 -9.13 29.27 2.53
C GLY A 494 -9.40 30.75 2.19
N LYS A 495 -9.25 31.66 3.16
CA LYS A 495 -9.32 33.11 2.94
C LYS A 495 -8.25 33.59 1.97
N SER A 496 -7.02 33.12 2.14
CA SER A 496 -5.90 33.46 1.24
C SER A 496 -6.16 32.98 -0.19
N LEU A 497 -6.65 31.74 -0.35
CA LEU A 497 -6.94 31.15 -1.66
C LEU A 497 -8.13 31.84 -2.35
N LEU A 498 -9.16 32.24 -1.59
CA LEU A 498 -10.23 33.12 -2.05
C LEU A 498 -9.70 34.46 -2.55
N GLN A 499 -8.82 35.10 -1.78
CA GLN A 499 -8.24 36.37 -2.15
C GLN A 499 -7.38 36.25 -3.41
N GLN A 500 -6.50 35.24 -3.48
CA GLN A 500 -5.65 34.99 -4.64
C GLN A 500 -6.47 34.66 -5.89
N ASN A 501 -7.48 33.79 -5.79
CA ASN A 501 -8.33 33.44 -6.92
C ASN A 501 -9.13 34.66 -7.40
N SER A 502 -9.68 35.46 -6.47
CA SER A 502 -10.35 36.71 -6.80
C SER A 502 -9.43 37.69 -7.53
N LEU A 503 -8.17 37.80 -7.11
CA LEU A 503 -7.14 38.64 -7.73
C LEU A 503 -6.81 38.17 -9.16
N VAL A 504 -6.54 36.88 -9.34
CA VAL A 504 -6.25 36.28 -10.66
C VAL A 504 -7.43 36.50 -11.61
N LEU A 505 -8.66 36.23 -11.17
CA LEU A 505 -9.84 36.45 -12.00
C LEU A 505 -10.01 37.93 -12.36
N GLN A 506 -9.70 38.84 -11.44
CA GLN A 506 -9.72 40.28 -11.71
C GLN A 506 -8.66 40.67 -12.75
N GLU A 507 -7.42 40.21 -12.61
CA GLU A 507 -6.34 40.44 -13.59
C GLU A 507 -6.71 39.86 -14.96
N THR A 508 -7.33 38.67 -14.98
CA THR A 508 -7.76 38.02 -16.22
C THR A 508 -8.85 38.83 -16.92
N THR A 509 -9.88 39.27 -16.18
CA THR A 509 -10.95 40.13 -16.72
C THR A 509 -10.39 41.47 -17.21
N GLN A 510 -9.47 42.07 -16.46
CA GLN A 510 -8.84 43.33 -16.84
C GLN A 510 -7.95 43.18 -18.09
N GLY A 511 -7.21 42.07 -18.21
CA GLY A 511 -6.44 41.74 -19.40
C GLY A 511 -7.30 41.46 -20.62
N ILE A 512 -8.47 40.83 -20.47
CA ILE A 512 -9.45 40.65 -21.54
C ILE A 512 -9.98 42.00 -22.02
N GLU A 513 -10.31 42.92 -21.10
CA GLU A 513 -10.77 44.26 -21.43
C GLU A 513 -9.70 45.07 -22.18
N GLU A 514 -8.43 44.97 -21.78
CA GLU A 514 -7.31 45.58 -22.50
C GLU A 514 -7.10 44.97 -23.89
N MET A 515 -7.15 43.64 -24.02
CA MET A 515 -7.10 42.98 -25.32
C MET A 515 -8.24 43.43 -26.22
N ARG A 516 -9.47 43.56 -25.68
CA ARG A 516 -10.64 44.05 -26.41
C ARG A 516 -10.40 45.46 -26.95
N LYS A 517 -9.90 46.36 -26.12
CA LYS A 517 -9.56 47.74 -26.51
C LYS A 517 -8.44 47.78 -27.56
N GLN A 518 -7.39 46.99 -27.39
CA GLN A 518 -6.30 46.90 -28.37
C GLN A 518 -6.79 46.35 -29.71
N LEU A 519 -7.60 45.30 -29.71
CA LEU A 519 -8.23 44.75 -30.92
C LEU A 519 -9.07 45.82 -31.62
N GLN A 520 -9.91 46.54 -30.89
CA GLN A 520 -10.73 47.61 -31.45
C GLN A 520 -9.88 48.74 -32.05
N SER A 521 -8.87 49.21 -31.33
CA SER A 521 -7.96 50.24 -31.85
C SER A 521 -7.16 49.76 -33.06
N SER A 522 -6.73 48.49 -33.06
CA SER A 522 -6.04 47.89 -34.20
C SER A 522 -6.93 47.80 -35.44
N ILE A 523 -8.24 47.53 -35.28
CA ILE A 523 -9.23 47.55 -36.37
C ILE A 523 -9.31 48.95 -36.96
N GLU A 524 -9.54 49.96 -36.12
CA GLU A 524 -9.69 51.36 -36.56
C GLU A 524 -8.45 51.84 -37.31
N ASN A 525 -7.25 51.54 -36.78
CA ASN A 525 -5.99 51.90 -37.42
C ASN A 525 -5.78 51.18 -38.75
N THR A 526 -6.00 49.86 -38.80
CA THR A 526 -5.75 49.07 -40.02
C THR A 526 -6.72 49.46 -41.14
N LEU A 527 -8.01 49.61 -40.82
CA LEU A 527 -9.02 50.06 -41.79
C LEU A 527 -8.74 51.50 -42.26
N GLY A 528 -8.37 52.40 -41.35
CA GLY A 528 -8.01 53.77 -41.70
C GLY A 528 -6.78 53.84 -42.61
N GLN A 529 -5.74 53.06 -42.32
CA GLN A 529 -4.51 53.00 -43.11
C GLN A 529 -4.78 52.38 -44.49
N GLN A 530 -5.57 51.31 -44.57
CA GLN A 530 -5.92 50.67 -45.84
C GLN A 530 -6.79 51.56 -46.73
N ALA A 531 -7.75 52.29 -46.16
CA ALA A 531 -8.52 53.29 -46.87
C ALA A 531 -7.62 54.40 -47.43
N GLY A 532 -6.68 54.92 -46.61
CA GLY A 532 -5.73 55.95 -47.04
C GLY A 532 -4.76 55.49 -48.13
N VAL A 533 -4.24 54.26 -48.04
CA VAL A 533 -3.38 53.68 -49.09
C VAL A 533 -4.16 53.49 -50.39
N THR A 534 -5.40 53.00 -50.32
CA THR A 534 -6.25 52.82 -51.51
C THR A 534 -6.55 54.16 -52.18
N GLU A 535 -6.86 55.19 -51.40
CA GLU A 535 -7.08 56.55 -51.89
C GLU A 535 -5.80 57.13 -52.53
N SER A 536 -4.64 56.96 -51.89
CA SER A 536 -3.35 57.40 -52.43
C SER A 536 -2.97 56.67 -53.73
N VAL A 537 -3.23 55.37 -53.85
CA VAL A 537 -2.98 54.60 -55.08
C VAL A 537 -3.89 55.09 -56.22
N VAL A 538 -5.18 55.30 -55.94
CA VAL A 538 -6.13 55.82 -56.93
C VAL A 538 -5.74 57.24 -57.38
N GLN A 539 -5.36 58.10 -56.44
CA GLN A 539 -4.91 59.46 -56.75
C GLN A 539 -3.60 59.48 -57.53
N GLY A 540 -2.62 58.65 -57.15
CA GLY A 540 -1.35 58.53 -57.88
C GLY A 540 -1.54 57.99 -59.30
N MET A 541 -2.47 57.06 -59.51
CA MET A 541 -2.84 56.61 -60.86
C MET A 541 -3.49 57.73 -61.67
N ALA A 542 -4.40 58.51 -61.06
CA ALA A 542 -5.05 59.63 -61.71
C ALA A 542 -4.04 60.73 -62.11
N GLU A 543 -3.12 61.10 -61.23
CA GLU A 543 -2.06 62.08 -61.51
C GLU A 543 -1.13 61.60 -62.63
N GLN A 544 -0.69 60.34 -62.59
CA GLN A 544 0.16 59.77 -63.63
C GLN A 544 -0.55 59.73 -64.99
N MET A 545 -1.86 59.43 -64.99
CA MET A 545 -2.69 59.45 -66.19
C MET A 545 -2.83 60.87 -66.75
N THR A 546 -3.09 61.87 -65.91
CA THR A 546 -3.13 63.27 -66.33
C THR A 546 -1.80 63.73 -66.91
N MET A 547 -0.67 63.41 -66.27
CA MET A 547 0.66 63.75 -66.81
C MET A 547 0.94 63.06 -68.14
N SER A 548 0.54 61.79 -68.30
CA SER A 548 0.73 61.06 -69.56
C SER A 548 -0.15 61.63 -70.68
N LEU A 549 -1.39 62.04 -70.36
CA LEU A 549 -2.28 62.73 -71.30
C LEU A 549 -1.72 64.08 -71.71
N GLN A 550 -1.23 64.89 -70.77
CA GLN A 550 -0.58 66.18 -71.07
C GLN A 550 0.65 66.01 -71.97
N ARG A 551 1.52 65.03 -71.70
CA ARG A 551 2.66 64.74 -72.58
C ARG A 551 2.23 64.30 -73.97
N THR A 552 1.14 63.54 -74.05
CA THR A 552 0.58 63.08 -75.33
C THR A 552 0.00 64.28 -76.09
N GLU A 553 -0.73 65.16 -75.42
CA GLU A 553 -1.24 66.42 -75.97
C GLU A 553 -0.09 67.30 -76.51
N ASP A 554 0.96 67.51 -75.72
CA ASP A 554 2.16 68.26 -76.13
C ASP A 554 2.83 67.65 -77.36
N HIS A 555 2.95 66.32 -77.42
CA HIS A 555 3.54 65.62 -78.55
C HIS A 555 2.67 65.72 -79.80
N ILE A 556 1.35 65.55 -79.67
CA ILE A 556 0.40 65.71 -80.78
C ILE A 556 0.46 67.14 -81.31
N ASN A 557 0.48 68.15 -80.45
CA ASN A 557 0.50 69.56 -80.84
C ASN A 557 1.81 69.93 -81.57
N LYS A 558 2.95 69.43 -81.08
CA LYS A 558 4.24 69.55 -81.78
C LYS A 558 4.24 68.84 -83.14
N GLN A 559 3.65 67.66 -83.21
CA GLN A 559 3.54 66.89 -84.45
C GLN A 559 2.65 67.60 -85.47
N LEU A 560 1.54 68.19 -85.04
CA LEU A 560 0.64 69.02 -85.84
C LEU A 560 1.39 70.25 -86.39
N THR A 561 2.14 70.93 -85.53
CA THR A 561 2.94 72.11 -85.93
C THR A 561 4.02 71.73 -86.96
N ALA A 562 4.75 70.63 -86.72
CA ALA A 562 5.76 70.13 -87.67
C ALA A 562 5.13 69.67 -88.99
N MET A 563 3.91 69.14 -88.95
CA MET A 563 3.14 68.76 -90.13
C MET A 563 2.68 69.99 -90.91
N ASP A 564 2.22 71.04 -90.23
CA ASP A 564 1.87 72.33 -90.86
C ASP A 564 3.08 72.97 -91.53
N GLU A 565 4.26 72.98 -90.87
CA GLU A 565 5.51 73.46 -91.46
C GLU A 565 5.94 72.63 -92.69
N ALA A 566 5.80 71.30 -92.62
CA ALA A 566 6.10 70.41 -93.74
C ALA A 566 5.13 70.64 -94.92
N LEU A 567 3.82 70.78 -94.64
CA LEU A 567 2.81 71.10 -95.64
C LEU A 567 3.03 72.48 -96.27
N GLU A 568 3.41 73.49 -95.49
CA GLU A 568 3.73 74.83 -96.00
C GLU A 568 4.95 74.79 -96.93
N LYS A 569 6.00 74.03 -96.55
CA LYS A 569 7.19 73.84 -97.37
C LYS A 569 6.88 73.10 -98.67
N GLU A 570 6.08 72.04 -98.60
CA GLU A 570 5.68 71.24 -99.76
C GLU A 570 4.79 72.06 -100.71
N LEU A 571 3.80 72.79 -100.17
CA LEU A 571 2.97 73.72 -100.93
C LEU A 571 3.81 74.84 -101.55
N GLY A 572 4.79 75.38 -100.83
CA GLY A 572 5.73 76.36 -101.35
C GLY A 572 6.60 75.80 -102.48
N GLN A 573 7.04 74.55 -102.37
CA GLN A 573 7.82 73.85 -103.39
C GLN A 573 6.96 73.56 -104.63
N VAL A 574 5.72 73.10 -104.45
CA VAL A 574 4.75 72.88 -105.53
C VAL A 574 4.38 74.20 -106.22
N LEU A 575 4.17 75.29 -105.48
CA LEU A 575 3.91 76.62 -106.03
C LEU A 575 5.14 77.18 -106.77
N SER A 576 6.36 76.92 -106.29
CA SER A 576 7.60 77.31 -106.95
C SER A 576 7.81 76.57 -108.26
N VAL A 577 7.60 75.24 -108.26
CA VAL A 577 7.65 74.39 -109.46
C VAL A 577 6.55 74.78 -110.45
N MET A 578 5.32 75.04 -109.98
CA MET A 578 4.25 75.61 -110.82
C MET A 578 4.64 76.97 -111.39
N GLY A 579 5.26 77.85 -110.60
CA GLY A 579 5.74 79.17 -111.03
C GLY A 579 6.84 79.09 -112.10
N GLN A 580 7.77 78.13 -111.98
CA GLN A 580 8.77 77.85 -113.01
C GLN A 580 8.13 77.31 -114.29
N HIS A 581 7.16 76.41 -114.18
CA HIS A 581 6.41 75.92 -115.35
C HIS A 581 5.58 77.02 -116.02
N LEU A 582 4.91 77.89 -115.24
CA LEU A 582 4.19 79.05 -115.76
C LEU A 582 5.13 80.06 -116.44
N THR A 583 6.32 80.29 -115.87
CA THR A 583 7.35 81.16 -116.47
C THR A 583 7.87 80.58 -117.79
N SER A 584 8.15 79.27 -117.82
CA SER A 584 8.56 78.54 -119.02
C SER A 584 7.49 78.59 -120.12
N ILE A 585 6.21 78.39 -119.75
CA ILE A 585 5.07 78.50 -120.67
C ILE A 585 4.96 79.94 -121.19
N THR A 586 5.12 80.95 -120.33
CA THR A 586 5.02 82.37 -120.70
C THR A 586 6.17 82.80 -121.61
N GLN A 587 7.41 82.35 -121.35
CA GLN A 587 8.56 82.59 -122.24
C GLN A 587 8.37 81.94 -123.61
N LYS A 588 7.83 80.72 -123.65
CA LYS A 588 7.49 80.04 -124.90
C LYS A 588 6.40 80.79 -125.67
N PHE A 589 5.34 81.22 -124.98
CA PHE A 589 4.28 82.05 -125.56
C PHE A 589 4.81 83.38 -126.13
N THR A 590 5.73 84.04 -125.42
CA THR A 590 6.33 85.31 -125.85
C THR A 590 7.24 85.12 -127.07
N SER A 591 8.00 84.03 -127.10
CA SER A 591 8.81 83.62 -128.26
C SER A 591 7.95 83.36 -129.49
N ASP A 592 6.86 82.59 -129.32
CA ASP A 592 5.95 82.27 -130.42
C ASP A 592 5.20 83.52 -130.93
N TYR A 593 4.84 84.45 -130.04
CA TYR A 593 4.23 85.74 -130.43
C TYR A 593 5.20 86.62 -131.22
N LYS A 594 6.49 86.62 -130.88
CA LYS A 594 7.54 87.38 -131.59
C LYS A 594 7.73 86.86 -133.03
N VAL A 595 7.75 85.54 -133.20
CA VAL A 595 7.81 84.89 -134.53
C VAL A 595 6.58 85.24 -135.36
N LEU A 596 5.39 85.32 -134.76
CA LEU A 596 4.16 85.71 -135.45
C LEU A 596 4.19 87.17 -135.90
N THR A 597 4.70 88.09 -135.07
CA THR A 597 4.82 89.52 -135.42
C THR A 597 5.88 89.79 -136.48
N ASP A 598 7.02 89.07 -136.45
CA ASP A 598 8.07 89.20 -137.47
C ASP A 598 7.57 88.72 -138.84
N ASN A 599 6.80 87.61 -138.88
CA ASN A 599 6.14 87.15 -140.10
C ASN A 599 5.05 88.13 -140.61
N MET A 600 4.30 88.78 -139.72
CA MET A 600 3.35 89.83 -140.13
C MET A 600 4.06 91.07 -140.69
N HIS A 601 5.22 91.45 -140.14
CA HIS A 601 6.02 92.55 -140.68
C HIS A 601 6.59 92.24 -142.07
N GLN A 602 6.92 90.98 -142.35
CA GLN A 602 7.42 90.51 -143.64
C GLN A 602 6.32 90.55 -144.73
N VAL A 603 5.06 90.23 -144.39
CA VAL A 603 3.90 90.31 -145.31
C VAL A 603 3.50 91.75 -145.64
N VAL A 604 3.64 92.68 -144.68
CA VAL A 604 3.38 94.12 -144.89
C VAL A 604 4.51 94.79 -145.68
N GLY A 605 5.74 94.29 -145.59
CA GLY A 605 6.87 94.76 -146.41
C GLY A 605 6.83 94.31 -147.88
N GLU A 606 6.19 93.18 -148.18
CA GLU A 606 6.10 92.63 -149.55
C GLU A 606 4.88 93.11 -150.36
N SER A 607 3.92 93.81 -149.72
CA SER A 607 2.69 94.31 -150.39
C SER A 607 2.78 95.74 -150.92
N GLY A 608 3.95 96.39 -150.85
CA GLY A 608 4.19 97.75 -151.35
C GLY A 608 4.88 97.85 -152.73
N ARG A 609 5.05 96.72 -153.43
CA ARG A 609 5.93 96.65 -154.62
C ARG A 609 5.29 95.99 -155.85
N PHE A 610 3.99 96.14 -156.08
CA PHE A 610 3.33 95.88 -157.36
C PHE A 610 2.07 96.78 -157.48
N ASP A 611 1.82 97.31 -158.68
CA ASP A 611 0.83 98.33 -159.13
C ASP A 611 1.31 99.79 -158.96
N ASN A 612 1.90 100.53 -159.92
CA ASN A 612 1.89 100.54 -161.40
C ASN A 612 1.64 99.27 -162.22
#